data_AF-A0A2V9GGT5-F1
#
_entry.id   AF-A0A2V9GGT5-F1
#
_cell.length_a   1.000
_cell.length_b   1.000
_cell.length_c   1.000
_cell.angle_alpha   90.00
_cell.angle_beta   90.00
_cell.angle_gamma   90.00
#
_symmetry.space_group_name_H-M   'P 1'
#
loop_
_entity.id
_entity.type
_entity.pdbx_description
1 polymer ?
#
loop_
_entity_poly.entity_id
_entity_poly.type
_entity_poly.pdbx_seq_one_letter_code
_entity_poly.pdbx_strand_id
1 'polypeptide(L)'
;MLTGRFSLKYSWLPLPRSFFGAGQLEYSPHERSVMARKIDPLNKKLYGSVTAMLTVTDVKAAAAFYQKAFGFAKRGIMNGPDGKAIHAELTLRGTTLMLGPEMPQMGSRGAKTIGASPTSLYLL
;
A
#
# COMPACT_ATOMS: atom_id res chain seq x y z
N MET A 1 -2.87 26.40 -60.49
CA MET A 1 -1.68 26.66 -61.32
C MET A 1 -0.67 27.44 -60.48
N LEU A 2 0.57 26.90 -60.39
CA LEU A 2 1.87 27.57 -60.19
C LEU A 2 2.10 28.39 -58.89
N THR A 3 2.81 27.85 -57.89
CA THR A 3 4.28 27.89 -57.63
C THR A 3 4.85 29.26 -57.28
N GLY A 4 5.57 29.37 -56.15
CA GLY A 4 6.36 30.56 -55.82
C GLY A 4 7.14 30.45 -54.51
N ARG A 5 8.37 29.95 -54.59
CA ARG A 5 9.37 29.72 -53.53
C ARG A 5 10.09 31.02 -53.16
N PHE A 6 10.39 31.29 -51.89
CA PHE A 6 11.58 32.09 -51.53
C PHE A 6 12.23 31.60 -50.24
N SER A 7 13.53 31.37 -50.35
CA SER A 7 14.46 30.84 -49.37
C SER A 7 15.46 31.94 -49.07
N LEU A 8 15.85 32.13 -47.80
CA LEU A 8 17.14 32.73 -47.47
C LEU A 8 17.71 32.09 -46.22
N LYS A 9 18.79 31.32 -46.45
CA LYS A 9 19.79 30.91 -45.47
C LYS A 9 20.70 32.10 -45.20
N TYR A 10 21.15 32.28 -43.96
CA TYR A 10 22.54 32.71 -43.67
C TYR A 10 22.99 32.11 -42.34
N SER A 11 24.02 31.28 -42.43
CA SER A 11 24.81 30.66 -41.36
C SER A 11 26.14 31.40 -41.31
N TRP A 12 26.66 31.81 -40.15
CA TRP A 12 28.12 31.99 -39.94
C TRP A 12 28.50 31.93 -38.43
N LEU A 13 29.24 30.87 -38.07
CA LEU A 13 30.31 30.67 -37.05
C LEU A 13 30.12 30.98 -35.55
N PRO A 14 30.66 30.11 -34.67
CA PRO A 14 31.21 30.54 -33.37
C PRO A 14 32.64 30.03 -33.12
N LEU A 15 33.53 30.88 -32.61
CA LEU A 15 34.69 30.54 -31.77
C LEU A 15 35.10 31.80 -30.95
N PRO A 16 35.90 31.70 -29.87
CA PRO A 16 35.52 31.13 -28.58
C PRO A 16 35.92 32.07 -27.41
N ARG A 17 35.22 32.07 -26.28
CA ARG A 17 35.79 32.56 -25.01
C ARG A 17 35.32 31.72 -23.84
N SER A 18 36.19 30.79 -23.47
CA SER A 18 36.33 30.31 -22.09
C SER A 18 36.37 31.48 -21.11
N PHE A 19 35.74 31.35 -19.94
CA PHE A 19 36.24 31.64 -18.59
C PHE A 19 35.07 31.80 -17.58
N PHE A 20 35.20 31.10 -16.44
CA PHE A 20 34.37 31.10 -15.20
C PHE A 20 32.94 30.54 -15.31
N GLY A 21 32.49 29.48 -14.61
CA GLY A 21 33.00 28.75 -13.46
C GLY A 21 32.08 28.94 -12.25
N ALA A 22 31.13 28.01 -12.02
CA ALA A 22 30.69 27.48 -10.71
C ALA A 22 29.30 26.79 -10.76
N GLY A 23 29.30 25.47 -10.62
CA GLY A 23 28.32 24.75 -9.77
C GLY A 23 26.90 24.54 -10.28
N GLN A 24 26.72 23.78 -11.36
CA GLN A 24 25.45 23.08 -11.59
C GLN A 24 25.58 21.70 -10.92
N LEU A 25 24.92 21.51 -9.76
CA LEU A 25 24.74 20.19 -9.15
C LEU A 25 23.98 19.32 -10.16
N GLU A 26 24.74 18.51 -10.89
CA GLU A 26 24.22 17.52 -11.82
C GLU A 26 23.50 16.45 -11.00
N TYR A 27 22.17 16.54 -10.97
CA TYR A 27 21.31 15.49 -10.47
C TYR A 27 21.49 14.28 -11.40
N SER A 28 22.36 13.35 -11.01
CA SER A 28 22.50 12.07 -11.70
C SER A 28 21.32 11.18 -11.30
N PRO A 29 20.37 10.89 -12.21
CA PRO A 29 19.32 9.93 -11.95
C PRO A 29 19.92 8.54 -12.17
N HIS A 30 20.80 8.10 -11.28
CA HIS A 30 21.17 6.68 -11.20
C HIS A 30 19.94 5.91 -10.71
N GLU A 31 19.11 5.54 -11.69
CA GLU A 31 18.43 4.25 -11.81
C GLU A 31 17.90 3.62 -10.51
N ARG A 32 16.87 4.24 -9.91
CA ARG A 32 15.75 3.44 -9.42
C ARG A 32 14.76 3.24 -10.55
N SER A 33 15.16 2.43 -11.54
CA SER A 33 14.20 1.63 -12.29
C SER A 33 13.63 0.57 -11.33
N VAL A 34 12.80 1.03 -10.38
CA VAL A 34 11.81 0.16 -9.77
C VAL A 34 10.72 0.10 -10.82
N MET A 35 10.91 -0.75 -11.82
CA MET A 35 9.85 -1.13 -12.76
C MET A 35 8.59 -1.32 -11.95
N ALA A 36 7.54 -0.55 -12.26
CA ALA A 36 6.26 -0.62 -11.57
C ALA A 36 5.82 -2.10 -11.60
N ARG A 37 5.99 -2.80 -10.47
CA ARG A 37 5.51 -4.17 -10.35
C ARG A 37 4.02 -4.10 -10.62
N LYS A 38 3.54 -4.94 -11.53
CA LYS A 38 2.10 -5.06 -11.79
C LYS A 38 1.42 -5.44 -10.48
N ILE A 39 0.79 -4.45 -9.85
CA ILE A 39 0.08 -4.62 -8.58
C ILE A 39 -1.22 -5.34 -8.92
N ASP A 40 -1.46 -6.49 -8.29
CA ASP A 40 -2.78 -7.10 -8.33
C ASP A 40 -3.70 -6.25 -7.44
N PRO A 41 -4.69 -5.54 -8.01
CA PRO A 41 -5.52 -4.62 -7.24
C PRO A 41 -6.36 -5.35 -6.18
N LEU A 42 -6.62 -6.64 -6.36
CA LEU A 42 -7.42 -7.45 -5.43
C LEU A 42 -6.57 -8.29 -4.48
N ASN A 43 -5.26 -8.37 -4.72
CA ASN A 43 -4.35 -9.19 -3.93
C ASN A 43 -4.87 -10.63 -3.71
N LYS A 44 -5.25 -11.29 -4.82
CA LYS A 44 -5.96 -12.59 -4.87
C LYS A 44 -5.21 -13.74 -4.22
N LYS A 45 -3.90 -13.59 -3.99
CA LYS A 45 -3.08 -14.57 -3.27
C LYS A 45 -3.34 -14.55 -1.77
N LEU A 46 -3.80 -13.43 -1.24
CA LEU A 46 -3.98 -13.20 0.19
C LEU A 46 -5.46 -13.14 0.59
N TYR A 47 -6.34 -12.68 -0.30
CA TYR A 47 -7.77 -12.60 -0.03
C TYR A 47 -8.58 -13.43 -1.01
N GLY A 48 -9.56 -14.17 -0.48
CA GLY A 48 -10.56 -14.86 -1.28
C GLY A 48 -11.75 -13.94 -1.58
N SER A 49 -12.73 -14.44 -2.33
CA SER A 49 -13.98 -13.72 -2.65
C SER A 49 -14.74 -13.23 -1.42
N VAL A 50 -14.53 -13.90 -0.28
CA VAL A 50 -15.09 -13.52 1.01
C VAL A 50 -13.99 -13.57 2.05
N THR A 51 -13.82 -12.47 2.79
CA THR A 51 -12.88 -12.39 3.92
C THR A 51 -13.61 -11.92 5.18
N ALA A 52 -13.49 -12.69 6.26
CA ALA A 52 -14.08 -12.34 7.55
C ALA A 52 -13.16 -11.40 8.33
N MET A 53 -13.77 -10.41 8.99
CA MET A 53 -13.13 -9.54 9.97
C MET A 53 -13.86 -9.67 11.30
N LEU A 54 -13.10 -9.90 12.37
CA LEU A 54 -13.63 -9.97 13.73
C LEU A 54 -13.25 -8.71 14.50
N THR A 55 -14.23 -8.07 15.12
CA THR A 55 -13.97 -7.02 16.10
C THR A 55 -13.70 -7.63 17.46
N VAL A 56 -12.53 -7.34 18.02
CA VAL A 56 -12.04 -7.88 19.28
C VAL A 56 -11.63 -6.76 20.23
N THR A 57 -11.65 -7.03 21.55
CA THR A 57 -11.25 -6.03 22.55
C THR A 57 -9.73 -5.81 22.59
N ASP A 58 -8.96 -6.86 22.29
CA ASP A 58 -7.49 -6.82 22.22
C ASP A 58 -7.02 -7.64 21.01
N VAL A 59 -6.49 -6.94 20.01
CA VAL A 59 -6.03 -7.53 18.75
C VAL A 59 -4.84 -8.47 18.95
N LYS A 60 -3.88 -8.11 19.83
CA LYS A 60 -2.68 -8.93 20.05
C LYS A 60 -3.03 -10.21 20.80
N ALA A 61 -3.86 -10.10 21.83
CA ALA A 61 -4.33 -11.25 22.59
C ALA A 61 -5.18 -12.19 21.72
N ALA A 62 -6.09 -11.64 20.91
CA ALA A 62 -6.89 -12.43 19.97
C ALA A 62 -6.00 -13.13 18.93
N ALA A 63 -5.02 -12.43 18.36
CA ALA A 63 -4.08 -13.03 17.42
C ALA A 63 -3.33 -14.22 18.05
N ALA A 64 -2.85 -14.08 19.29
CA ALA A 64 -2.20 -15.17 20.01
C ALA A 64 -3.15 -16.36 20.27
N PHE A 65 -4.40 -16.07 20.63
CA PHE A 65 -5.42 -17.09 20.83
C PHE A 65 -5.68 -17.90 19.55
N TYR A 66 -5.97 -17.25 18.42
CA TYR A 66 -6.27 -17.97 17.18
C TYR A 66 -5.07 -18.75 16.62
N GLN A 67 -3.85 -18.25 16.81
CA GLN A 67 -2.63 -19.00 16.50
C GLN A 67 -2.56 -20.29 17.35
N LYS A 68 -2.75 -20.20 18.66
CA LYS A 68 -2.65 -21.34 19.58
C LYS A 68 -3.80 -22.34 19.43
N ALA A 69 -5.03 -21.85 19.29
CA ALA A 69 -6.24 -22.67 19.30
C ALA A 69 -6.49 -23.37 17.97
N PHE A 70 -6.19 -22.72 16.84
CA PHE A 70 -6.55 -23.22 15.51
C PHE A 70 -5.36 -23.35 14.55
N GLY A 71 -4.16 -22.95 14.97
CA GLY A 71 -2.95 -23.07 14.15
C GLY A 71 -2.82 -22.01 13.06
N PHE A 72 -3.49 -20.86 13.19
CA PHE A 72 -3.27 -19.73 12.28
C PHE A 72 -1.80 -19.29 12.32
N ALA A 73 -1.30 -18.80 11.19
CA ALA A 73 -0.03 -18.10 11.10
C ALA A 73 -0.26 -16.59 11.13
N LYS A 74 0.51 -15.86 11.95
CA LYS A 74 0.48 -14.39 11.95
C LYS A 74 1.11 -13.86 10.67
N ARG A 75 0.35 -13.11 9.87
CA ARG A 75 0.88 -12.41 8.70
C ARG A 75 1.44 -11.03 9.05
N GLY A 76 0.69 -10.28 9.84
CA GLY A 76 1.07 -8.92 10.21
C GLY A 76 0.16 -8.34 11.28
N ILE A 77 0.71 -7.39 12.04
CA ILE A 77 -0.03 -6.56 12.98
C ILE A 77 0.32 -5.12 12.63
N MET A 78 -0.70 -4.32 12.38
CA MET A 78 -0.57 -2.89 12.17
C MET A 78 -0.82 -2.20 13.51
N ASN A 79 0.17 -1.43 13.96
CA ASN A 79 0.02 -0.57 15.14
C ASN A 79 -0.36 0.84 14.70
N GLY A 80 -1.25 1.48 15.45
CA GLY A 80 -1.58 2.88 15.30
C GLY A 80 -0.47 3.80 15.80
N PRO A 81 -0.64 5.12 15.66
CA PRO A 81 0.35 6.12 16.11
C PRO A 81 0.64 6.07 17.61
N ASP A 82 -0.30 5.58 18.41
CA ASP A 82 -0.19 5.39 19.85
C ASP A 82 0.47 4.05 20.25
N GLY A 83 0.90 3.25 19.27
CA GLY A 83 1.52 1.93 19.48
C GLY A 83 0.53 0.80 19.78
N LYS A 84 -0.78 1.08 19.86
CA LYS A 84 -1.81 0.05 20.03
C LYS A 84 -2.07 -0.65 18.71
N ALA A 85 -2.38 -1.94 18.75
CA ALA A 85 -2.71 -2.69 17.55
C ALA A 85 -4.10 -2.28 17.04
N ILE A 86 -4.15 -1.76 15.81
CA ILE A 86 -5.38 -1.29 15.16
C ILE A 86 -5.89 -2.28 14.12
N HIS A 87 -5.06 -3.25 13.71
CA HIS A 87 -5.44 -4.31 12.79
C HIS A 87 -4.44 -5.47 12.89
N ALA A 88 -4.91 -6.69 12.69
CA ALA A 88 -4.06 -7.85 12.49
C ALA A 88 -4.63 -8.79 11.44
N GLU A 89 -3.74 -9.51 10.79
CA GLU A 89 -4.11 -10.48 9.78
C GLU A 89 -3.44 -11.81 10.06
N LEU A 90 -4.27 -12.85 10.07
CA LEU A 90 -3.91 -14.22 10.31
C LEU A 90 -4.23 -15.04 9.07
N THR A 91 -3.43 -16.06 8.78
CA THR A 91 -3.66 -16.96 7.65
C THR A 91 -3.74 -18.40 8.10
N LEU A 92 -4.66 -19.17 7.50
CA LEU A 92 -4.73 -20.61 7.66
C LEU A 92 -5.23 -21.21 6.35
N ARG A 93 -4.48 -22.17 5.81
CA ARG A 93 -4.84 -22.92 4.58
C ARG A 93 -5.21 -22.02 3.39
N GLY A 94 -4.55 -20.87 3.23
CA GLY A 94 -4.81 -19.92 2.14
C GLY A 94 -5.96 -18.94 2.38
N THR A 95 -6.65 -19.02 3.52
CA THR A 95 -7.67 -18.04 3.93
C THR A 95 -7.07 -17.01 4.88
N THR A 96 -7.42 -15.74 4.71
CA THR A 96 -7.06 -14.67 5.64
C THR A 96 -8.22 -14.38 6.58
N LEU A 97 -7.91 -14.26 7.87
CA LEU A 97 -8.79 -13.75 8.91
C LEU A 97 -8.27 -12.38 9.36
N MET A 98 -9.13 -11.38 9.34
CA MET A 98 -8.82 -10.03 9.80
C MET A 98 -9.31 -9.81 11.22
N LEU A 99 -8.54 -9.08 12.02
CA LEU A 99 -8.88 -8.72 13.40
C LEU A 99 -8.74 -7.21 13.57
N GLY A 100 -9.76 -6.55 14.14
CA GLY A 100 -9.71 -5.11 14.45
C GLY A 100 -10.18 -4.83 15.88
N PRO A 101 -9.76 -3.72 16.50
CA PRO A 101 -10.20 -3.36 17.83
C PRO A 101 -11.66 -2.85 17.82
N GLU A 102 -12.30 -2.89 18.98
CA GLU A 102 -13.53 -2.13 19.20
C GLU A 102 -13.27 -0.62 19.02
N MET A 103 -14.08 0.00 18.17
CA MET A 103 -14.12 1.45 17.97
C MET A 103 -15.58 1.88 17.89
N PRO A 104 -16.26 2.08 19.04
CA PRO A 104 -17.68 2.40 19.09
C PRO A 104 -18.06 3.65 18.29
N GLN A 105 -17.15 4.62 18.19
CA GLN A 105 -17.31 5.86 17.43
C GLN A 105 -17.42 5.61 15.92
N MET A 106 -16.81 4.53 15.42
CA MET A 106 -16.85 4.10 14.03
C MET A 106 -17.88 2.98 13.81
N GLY A 107 -18.76 2.73 14.78
CA GLY A 107 -19.75 1.64 14.72
C GLY A 107 -19.16 0.23 14.89
N SER A 108 -17.83 0.09 15.08
CA SER A 108 -17.19 -1.20 15.33
C SER A 108 -17.35 -1.58 16.81
N ARG A 109 -18.27 -2.50 17.09
CA ARG A 109 -18.51 -3.01 18.44
C ARG A 109 -18.20 -4.49 18.48
N GLY A 110 -17.54 -4.95 19.53
CA GLY A 110 -17.12 -6.33 19.72
C GLY A 110 -18.14 -7.12 20.51
N ALA A 111 -17.90 -8.43 20.60
CA ALA A 111 -18.90 -9.41 21.01
C ALA A 111 -19.43 -9.16 22.42
N LYS A 112 -18.54 -8.76 23.33
CA LYS A 112 -18.88 -8.46 24.72
C LYS A 112 -19.79 -7.24 24.86
N THR A 113 -19.71 -6.31 23.90
CA THR A 113 -20.46 -5.06 23.93
C THR A 113 -21.86 -5.20 23.30
N ILE A 114 -22.02 -6.07 22.30
CA ILE A 114 -23.31 -6.26 21.59
C ILE A 114 -24.07 -7.54 21.96
N GLY A 115 -23.44 -8.49 22.66
CA GLY A 115 -24.05 -9.80 22.95
C GLY A 115 -24.29 -10.66 21.70
N ALA A 116 -23.65 -10.31 20.59
CA ALA A 116 -23.78 -10.93 19.27
C ALA A 116 -22.39 -11.12 18.63
N SER A 117 -22.32 -11.82 17.50
CA SER A 117 -21.06 -12.03 16.77
C SER A 117 -20.63 -10.76 16.02
N PRO A 118 -19.51 -10.12 16.40
CA PRO A 118 -19.07 -8.87 15.78
C PRO A 118 -18.24 -9.18 14.53
N THR A 119 -18.87 -9.82 13.55
CA THR A 119 -18.21 -10.24 12.32
C THR A 119 -18.66 -9.36 11.16
N SER A 120 -17.70 -8.75 10.49
CA SER A 120 -17.90 -8.08 9.20
C SER A 120 -17.39 -8.97 8.08
N LEU A 121 -18.12 -9.03 6.97
CA LEU A 121 -17.73 -9.77 5.78
C LEU A 121 -17.35 -8.79 4.67
N TYR A 122 -16.16 -8.99 4.11
CA TYR A 122 -15.68 -8.26 2.95
C TYR A 122 -15.90 -9.13 1.71
N LEU A 123 -16.65 -8.60 0.75
CA LEU A 123 -16.88 -9.20 -0.57
C LEU A 123 -15.93 -8.52 -1.56
N LEU A 124 -15.10 -9.30 -2.26
CA LEU A 124 -14.02 -8.84 -3.15
C LEU A 124 -14.25 -9.23 -4.60
#